data_AF-A0A7S3M7S7-F1
#
_entry.id   AF-A0A7S3M7S7-F1
#
_cell.length_a   1.000
_cell.length_b   1.000
_cell.length_c   1.000
_cell.angle_alpha   90.00
_cell.angle_beta   90.00
_cell.angle_gamma   90.00
#
_symmetry.space_group_name_H-M   'P 1'
#
loop_
_entity.id
_entity.type
_entity.pdbx_description
1 polymer ?
#
loop_
_entity_poly.entity_id
_entity_poly.type
_entity_poly.pdbx_seq_one_letter_code
_entity_poly.pdbx_strand_id
1 'polypeptide(L)'
;VGHLDSWGGGPLNAFGAAFKAASYQWTPELCALDSDGDGQSNGLELGDPLCTWPSSGAPARSSDISHPGFSDSKTSATDPAAAPSTTSTVTSTSTTATFSTSTT
;
A
#
# COMPACT_ATOMS: atom_id res chain seq x y z
N VAL A 1 -13.04 0.45 10.38
CA VAL A 1 -11.55 0.38 10.35
C VAL A 1 -11.01 1.78 10.60
N GLY A 2 -9.95 1.92 11.39
CA GLY A 2 -9.31 3.22 11.71
C GLY A 2 -9.44 3.66 13.17
N HIS A 3 -10.13 2.90 14.01
CA HIS A 3 -10.30 3.18 15.43
C HIS A 3 -9.93 1.95 16.26
N LEU A 4 -9.59 2.15 17.53
CA LEU A 4 -9.37 1.03 18.46
C LEU A 4 -10.68 0.29 18.77
N ASP A 5 -11.80 1.02 18.82
CA ASP A 5 -13.11 0.44 19.08
C ASP A 5 -13.71 -0.15 17.81
N SER A 6 -14.23 -1.38 17.90
CA SER A 6 -14.79 -2.12 16.76
C SER A 6 -16.06 -1.50 16.17
N TRP A 7 -16.83 -0.78 16.98
CA TRP A 7 -18.03 -0.04 16.55
C TRP A 7 -17.70 1.25 15.78
N GLY A 8 -16.42 1.64 15.72
CA GLY A 8 -15.95 2.92 15.20
C GLY A 8 -16.03 4.06 16.23
N GLY A 9 -15.28 5.13 15.98
CA GLY A 9 -15.15 6.26 16.91
C GLY A 9 -14.09 6.04 18.00
N GLY A 10 -13.95 7.00 18.91
CA GLY A 10 -12.91 6.94 19.94
C GLY A 10 -11.49 7.13 19.39
N PRO A 11 -10.45 6.72 20.13
CA PRO A 11 -9.06 6.87 19.70
C PRO A 11 -8.78 6.17 18.36
N LEU A 12 -7.93 6.79 17.54
CA LEU A 12 -7.46 6.19 16.30
C LEU A 12 -6.50 5.05 16.62
N ASN A 13 -6.54 4.00 15.83
CA ASN A 13 -5.47 3.01 15.77
C ASN A 13 -4.37 3.49 14.81
N ALA A 14 -3.34 2.67 14.61
CA ALA A 14 -2.19 3.05 13.79
C ALA A 14 -2.60 3.39 12.34
N PHE A 15 -3.43 2.54 11.71
CA PHE A 15 -4.03 2.83 10.40
C PHE A 15 -4.81 4.14 10.37
N GLY A 16 -5.68 4.38 11.35
CA GLY A 16 -6.51 5.58 11.40
C GLY A 16 -5.69 6.86 11.53
N ALA A 17 -4.59 6.80 12.28
CA ALA A 17 -3.64 7.91 12.37
C ALA A 17 -2.95 8.17 11.02
N ALA A 18 -2.51 7.12 10.32
CA ALA A 18 -1.93 7.22 8.98
C ALA A 18 -2.94 7.74 7.94
N PHE A 19 -4.17 7.23 7.97
CA PHE A 19 -5.26 7.67 7.09
C PHE A 19 -5.60 9.15 7.32
N LYS A 20 -5.64 9.58 8.59
CA LYS A 20 -5.80 11.00 8.95
C LYS A 20 -4.64 11.84 8.43
N ALA A 21 -3.40 11.37 8.54
CA ALA A 21 -2.23 12.07 7.99
C ALA A 21 -2.28 12.19 6.45
N ALA A 22 -2.84 11.17 5.78
CA ALA A 22 -3.15 11.19 4.35
C ALA A 22 -4.41 12.03 4.00
N SER A 23 -4.92 12.86 4.92
CA SER A 23 -6.13 13.67 4.75
C SER A 23 -7.37 12.84 4.39
N TYR A 24 -7.47 11.63 4.95
CA TYR A 24 -8.54 10.67 4.70
C TYR A 24 -8.67 10.25 3.24
N GLN A 25 -7.55 10.23 2.51
CA GLN A 25 -7.48 9.75 1.14
C GLN A 25 -6.72 8.43 1.07
N TRP A 26 -7.23 7.51 0.26
CA TRP A 26 -6.50 6.31 -0.11
C TRP A 26 -5.46 6.69 -1.16
N THR A 27 -4.25 7.02 -0.71
CA THR A 27 -3.12 7.38 -1.59
C THR A 27 -2.20 6.17 -1.79
N PRO A 28 -1.38 6.15 -2.86
CA PRO A 28 -0.37 5.10 -3.05
C PRO A 28 0.59 4.97 -1.86
N GLU A 29 0.94 6.08 -1.21
CA GLU A 29 1.81 6.10 -0.03
C GLU A 29 1.14 5.46 1.18
N LEU A 30 -0.14 5.76 1.42
CA LEU A 30 -0.90 5.10 2.48
C LEU A 30 -1.06 3.61 2.16
N CYS A 31 -1.37 3.25 0.92
CA CYS A 31 -1.53 1.87 0.52
C CYS A 31 -0.25 1.05 0.77
N ALA A 32 0.91 1.59 0.42
CA ALA A 32 2.20 0.90 0.59
C ALA A 32 2.71 0.89 2.04
N LEU A 33 2.12 1.70 2.94
CA LEU A 33 2.53 1.79 4.33
C LEU A 33 2.11 0.54 5.12
N ASP A 34 3.02 0.01 5.93
CA ASP A 34 2.71 -0.93 7.02
C ASP A 34 2.42 -0.10 8.28
N SER A 35 1.15 0.15 8.57
CA SER A 35 0.78 1.10 9.63
C SER A 35 0.96 0.53 11.02
N ASP A 36 0.68 -0.76 11.21
CA ASP A 36 0.70 -1.42 12.52
C ASP A 36 1.99 -2.22 12.80
N GLY A 37 2.91 -2.26 11.84
CA GLY A 37 4.27 -2.75 12.01
C GLY A 37 4.36 -4.28 11.98
N ASP A 38 3.40 -4.93 11.31
CA ASP A 38 3.31 -6.38 11.26
C ASP A 38 4.09 -6.97 10.07
N GLY A 39 4.61 -6.15 9.17
CA GLY A 39 5.31 -6.53 7.96
C GLY A 39 4.43 -6.67 6.72
N GLN A 40 3.16 -6.30 6.78
CA GLN A 40 2.22 -6.26 5.66
C GLN A 40 1.83 -4.81 5.35
N SER A 41 1.68 -4.50 4.07
CA SER A 41 1.19 -3.17 3.69
C SER A 41 -0.33 -3.08 3.87
N ASN A 42 -0.83 -1.88 4.18
CA ASN A 42 -2.27 -1.61 4.26
C ASN A 42 -3.00 -2.08 3.00
N GLY A 43 -2.37 -1.95 1.82
CA GLY A 43 -2.86 -2.42 0.54
C GLY A 43 -2.98 -3.94 0.46
N LEU A 44 -1.95 -4.69 0.88
CA LEU A 44 -2.02 -6.16 0.92
C LEU A 44 -3.21 -6.63 1.77
N GLU A 45 -3.33 -6.04 2.95
CA GLU A 45 -4.35 -6.37 3.95
C GLU A 45 -5.76 -5.99 3.53
N LEU A 46 -5.95 -4.82 2.90
CA LEU A 46 -7.25 -4.34 2.44
C LEU A 46 -7.60 -4.78 1.01
N GLY A 47 -6.76 -5.61 0.39
CA GLY A 47 -7.02 -6.23 -0.90
C GLY A 47 -6.62 -5.41 -2.13
N ASP A 48 -5.85 -4.33 -1.98
CA ASP A 48 -5.19 -3.58 -3.05
C ASP A 48 -3.66 -3.72 -2.95
N PRO A 49 -3.09 -4.92 -3.15
CA PRO A 49 -1.66 -5.16 -2.99
C PRO A 49 -0.78 -4.41 -4.02
N LEU A 50 -1.38 -3.86 -5.08
CA LEU A 50 -0.68 -3.13 -6.13
C LEU A 50 -0.89 -1.61 -6.03
N CYS A 51 -1.62 -1.12 -5.02
CA CYS A 51 -1.89 0.30 -4.81
C CYS A 51 -2.47 1.01 -6.04
N THR A 52 -3.42 0.35 -6.71
CA THR A 52 -4.05 0.84 -7.95
C THR A 52 -5.43 1.44 -7.72
N TRP A 53 -6.02 1.21 -6.54
CA TRP A 53 -7.25 1.87 -6.13
C TRP A 53 -6.92 3.33 -5.73
N PRO A 54 -7.75 4.34 -6.04
CA PRO A 54 -9.12 4.27 -6.56
C PRO A 54 -9.29 4.13 -8.08
N SER A 55 -8.22 4.26 -8.87
CA SER A 55 -8.29 4.32 -10.33
C SER A 55 -8.85 3.05 -10.97
N SER A 56 -8.65 1.88 -10.35
CA SER A 56 -9.23 0.59 -10.75
C SER A 56 -10.73 0.44 -10.44
N GLY A 57 -11.32 1.34 -9.65
CA GLY A 57 -12.70 1.30 -9.19
C GLY A 57 -12.95 0.43 -7.95
N ALA A 58 -12.22 -0.69 -7.80
CA ALA A 58 -12.33 -1.59 -6.65
C ALA A 58 -10.96 -2.19 -6.27
N PRO A 59 -10.76 -2.61 -5.00
CA PRO A 59 -9.61 -3.42 -4.62
C PRO A 59 -9.61 -4.75 -5.40
N ALA A 60 -8.42 -5.31 -5.62
CA ALA A 60 -8.23 -6.56 -6.35
C ALA A 60 -8.82 -7.79 -5.63
N ARG A 61 -8.98 -7.71 -4.31
CA ARG A 61 -9.57 -8.76 -3.46
C ARG A 61 -10.51 -8.16 -2.43
N SER A 62 -11.49 -8.97 -2.04
CA SER A 62 -12.44 -8.68 -0.95
C SER A 62 -12.52 -9.81 0.09
N SER A 63 -11.71 -10.86 -0.08
CA SER A 63 -11.57 -12.01 0.82
C SER A 63 -10.12 -12.18 1.22
N ASP A 64 -9.87 -12.88 2.33
CA ASP A 64 -8.52 -13.01 2.91
C ASP A 64 -7.91 -11.61 3.13
N ILE A 65 -8.67 -10.76 3.79
CA ILE A 65 -8.29 -9.41 4.20
C ILE A 65 -8.08 -9.40 5.72
N SER A 66 -7.30 -8.44 6.21
CA SER A 66 -7.01 -8.27 7.64
C SER A 66 -7.24 -6.84 8.10
N HIS A 67 -6.99 -6.58 9.39
CA HIS A 67 -7.21 -5.29 9.98
C HIS A 67 -5.89 -4.50 10.07
N PRO A 68 -5.69 -3.44 9.23
CA PRO A 68 -4.38 -2.79 9.03
C PRO A 68 -3.88 -1.90 10.17
N GLY A 69 -4.53 -2.02 11.33
CA GLY A 69 -4.26 -1.21 12.51
C GLY A 69 -4.03 -2.05 13.76
N PHE A 70 -3.92 -3.37 13.60
CA PHE A 70 -3.72 -4.35 14.66
C PHE A 70 -2.79 -5.47 14.17
N SER A 71 -1.55 -5.47 14.67
CA SER A 71 -0.49 -6.37 14.21
C SER A 71 -0.73 -7.87 14.43
N ASP A 72 -1.75 -8.22 15.22
CA ASP A 72 -2.21 -9.59 15.44
C ASP A 72 -3.28 -10.05 14.43
N SER A 73 -3.71 -9.15 13.54
CA SER A 73 -4.64 -9.42 12.44
C SER A 73 -3.89 -9.47 11.11
N LYS A 74 -3.60 -10.68 10.63
CA LYS A 74 -2.87 -10.88 9.36
C LYS A 74 -3.70 -11.57 8.30
N THR A 75 -3.42 -11.22 7.04
CA THR A 75 -3.91 -11.97 5.88
C THR A 75 -2.96 -13.14 5.56
N SER A 76 -3.47 -14.18 4.90
CA SER A 76 -2.64 -15.24 4.31
C SER A 76 -2.32 -14.97 2.84
N ALA A 77 -2.76 -13.83 2.29
CA ALA A 77 -2.56 -13.46 0.90
C ALA A 77 -1.08 -13.23 0.61
N THR A 78 -0.63 -13.74 -0.53
CA THR A 78 0.73 -13.47 -1.01
C THR A 78 0.81 -12.04 -1.55
N ASP A 79 1.85 -11.32 -1.14
CA ASP A 79 2.19 -10.04 -1.73
C ASP A 79 2.82 -10.24 -3.12
N PRO A 80 2.16 -9.78 -4.20
CA PRO A 80 2.74 -9.83 -5.54
C PRO A 80 4.05 -9.04 -5.64
N ALA A 81 4.28 -8.02 -4.80
CA ALA A 81 5.50 -7.23 -4.77
C ALA A 81 6.65 -7.94 -4.04
N ALA A 82 6.35 -8.88 -3.13
CA ALA A 82 7.35 -9.64 -2.36
C ALA A 82 7.79 -10.95 -3.04
N ALA A 83 7.15 -11.36 -4.15
CA ALA A 83 7.59 -12.52 -4.91
C ALA A 83 9.04 -12.31 -5.40
N PRO A 84 9.96 -13.28 -5.23
CA PRO A 84 11.30 -13.17 -5.78
C PRO A 84 11.16 -13.04 -7.30
N SER A 85 11.68 -11.95 -7.84
CA SER A 85 11.57 -11.59 -9.25
C SER A 85 12.24 -12.65 -10.14
N THR A 86 11.52 -13.69 -10.53
CA THR A 86 11.90 -14.55 -11.66
C THR A 86 11.01 -14.23 -12.85
N THR A 87 11.52 -13.33 -13.69
CA THR A 87 11.17 -13.20 -15.10
C THR A 87 9.76 -12.67 -15.39
N SER A 88 9.66 -11.35 -15.46
CA SER A 88 9.01 -10.70 -16.61
C SER A 88 9.82 -9.47 -16.97
N THR A 89 10.42 -9.57 -18.14
CA THR A 89 11.25 -8.58 -18.82
C THR A 89 10.52 -7.25 -18.93
N VAL A 90 10.79 -6.31 -18.03
CA VAL A 90 10.65 -4.88 -18.34
C VAL A 90 12.05 -4.29 -18.42
N THR A 91 12.50 -4.14 -19.65
CA THR A 91 13.46 -3.12 -20.05
C THR A 91 12.91 -1.76 -19.59
N SER A 92 13.16 -1.41 -18.33
CA SER A 92 13.12 -0.01 -17.89
C SER A 92 14.49 0.56 -18.21
N THR A 93 14.63 0.97 -19.46
CA THR A 93 15.70 1.82 -19.95
C THR A 93 15.77 3.03 -19.03
N SER A 94 16.80 3.09 -18.20
CA SER A 94 17.22 4.35 -17.58
C SER A 94 17.61 5.29 -18.71
N THR A 95 16.69 6.14 -19.13
CA THR A 95 16.99 7.27 -20.01
C THR A 95 17.80 8.26 -19.18
N THR A 96 19.11 8.04 -19.16
CA THR A 96 20.10 9.03 -18.73
C THR A 96 19.98 10.21 -19.69
N ALA A 97 19.42 11.32 -19.22
CA ALA A 97 19.36 12.56 -19.98
C ALA A 97 20.79 13.05 -20.25
N THR A 98 21.23 12.91 -21.50
CA THR A 98 22.50 13.44 -21.99
C THR A 98 22.37 14.97 -22.10
N PHE A 99 22.93 15.71 -21.15
CA PHE A 99 23.20 17.13 -21.35
C PHE A 99 24.41 17.26 -22.29
N SER A 100 24.12 17.48 -23.57
CA SER A 100 25.07 17.93 -24.57
C SER A 100 25.21 19.45 -24.45
N THR A 101 26.40 19.94 -24.11
CA THR A 101 26.75 21.36 -24.30
C THR A 101 27.94 21.44 -25.23
N SER A 102 27.66 21.84 -26.48
CA SER A 102 28.66 22.24 -27.47
C SER A 102 28.66 23.76 -27.60
N THR A 103 29.84 24.33 -27.39
CA THR A 103 30.48 25.40 -28.18
C THR A 103 29.89 26.81 -28.13
N THR A 104 30.71 27.80 -27.71
CA THR A 104 31.48 28.69 -28.61
C THR A 104 32.62 29.36 -27.83
#